data_AF-A0A7X1GQY4-F1
#
_entry.id   AF-A0A7X1GQY4-F1
#
_cell.length_a   1.000
_cell.length_b   1.000
_cell.length_c   1.000
_cell.angle_alpha   90.00
_cell.angle_beta   90.00
_cell.angle_gamma   90.00
#
_symmetry.space_group_name_H-M   'P 1'
#
loop_
_entity.id
_entity.type
_entity.pdbx_description
1 polymer ?
#
loop_
_entity_poly.entity_id
_entity_poly.type
_entity_poly.pdbx_seq_one_letter_code
_entity_poly.pdbx_strand_id
1 'polypeptide(L)'
;MIRFKSVRLVGGIARVTLAAAILGLGLHGCSSNEVNYTPPAGSSDTAITHFSFAKMVVDGKEFRDVDVAIGPDGNARPWRMLLGHIVDAGDVESLLTGAPHTLIIGIGVSSQASVTPALSKAMRDRGIAVQILDTMDAVNLFNRLPKQGLVAVFHTGC
;
A
#
# COMPACT_ATOMS: atom_id res chain seq x y z
N MET A 1 18.02 -42.92 -40.20
CA MET A 1 17.87 -41.45 -40.36
C MET A 1 16.42 -41.07 -40.13
N ILE A 2 16.09 -40.56 -38.94
CA ILE A 2 14.78 -39.94 -38.67
C ILE A 2 15.08 -38.67 -37.86
N ARG A 3 14.85 -37.50 -38.48
CA ARG A 3 15.03 -36.17 -37.88
C ARG A 3 13.79 -35.84 -37.05
N PHE A 4 13.95 -35.63 -35.74
CA PHE A 4 12.92 -34.98 -34.92
C PHE A 4 13.11 -33.47 -34.98
N LYS A 5 12.06 -32.76 -35.42
CA LYS A 5 11.98 -31.31 -35.48
C LYS A 5 12.04 -30.73 -34.07
N SER A 6 12.91 -29.74 -33.89
CA SER A 6 12.98 -28.84 -32.74
C SER A 6 11.66 -28.09 -32.60
N VAL A 7 10.96 -28.26 -31.47
CA VAL A 7 9.87 -27.39 -31.06
C VAL A 7 10.48 -26.24 -30.25
N ARG A 8 10.38 -25.02 -30.77
CA ARG A 8 10.68 -23.79 -30.02
C ARG A 8 9.50 -23.50 -29.09
N LEU A 9 9.70 -23.58 -27.77
CA LEU A 9 8.78 -22.94 -26.83
C LEU A 9 9.14 -21.46 -26.74
N VAL A 10 8.21 -20.63 -27.19
CA VAL A 10 8.21 -19.17 -27.05
C VAL A 10 7.58 -18.83 -25.71
N GLY A 11 8.24 -17.95 -24.94
CA GLY A 11 7.61 -16.96 -24.04
C GLY A 11 6.78 -17.49 -22.87
N GLY A 12 7.34 -17.38 -21.67
CA GLY A 12 6.56 -17.47 -20.44
C GLY A 12 7.37 -16.99 -19.24
N ILE A 13 7.32 -15.69 -18.95
CA ILE A 13 7.82 -15.17 -17.68
C ILE A 13 6.80 -15.61 -16.62
N ALA A 14 7.08 -16.71 -15.94
CA ALA A 14 6.32 -17.13 -14.76
C ALA A 14 6.56 -16.10 -13.65
N ARG A 15 5.66 -15.12 -13.52
CA ARG A 15 5.57 -14.30 -12.31
C ARG A 15 5.00 -15.18 -11.21
N VAL A 16 5.87 -15.64 -10.33
CA VAL A 16 5.50 -16.33 -9.09
C VAL A 16 4.82 -15.29 -8.19
N THR A 17 3.50 -15.35 -8.11
CA THR A 17 2.75 -14.59 -7.09
C THR A 17 2.87 -15.36 -5.77
N LEU A 18 3.83 -14.96 -4.94
CA LEU A 18 3.96 -15.47 -3.58
C LEU A 18 2.89 -14.80 -2.70
N ALA A 19 1.72 -15.44 -2.59
CA ALA A 19 0.75 -15.09 -1.57
C ALA A 19 1.24 -15.65 -0.22
N ALA A 20 2.00 -14.85 0.53
CA ALA A 20 2.33 -15.16 1.91
C ALA A 20 1.16 -14.71 2.81
N ALA A 21 0.23 -15.62 3.07
CA ALA A 21 -0.73 -15.47 4.16
C ALA A 21 -0.01 -15.80 5.48
N ILE A 22 0.54 -14.79 6.15
CA ILE A 22 1.03 -14.94 7.52
C ILE A 22 -0.18 -14.70 8.44
N LEU A 23 -0.80 -15.79 8.87
CA LEU A 23 -1.71 -15.80 10.01
C LEU A 23 -0.91 -15.52 11.28
N GLY A 24 -0.77 -14.25 11.63
CA GLY A 24 -0.27 -13.83 12.93
C GLY A 24 -1.40 -13.88 13.97
N LEU A 25 -1.52 -14.99 14.70
CA LEU A 25 -2.17 -14.95 16.02
C LEU A 25 -1.22 -14.20 16.97
N GLY A 26 -1.50 -12.91 17.21
CA GLY A 26 -0.84 -12.09 18.22
C GLY A 26 -1.78 -11.85 19.39
N LEU A 27 -1.36 -12.28 20.58
CA LEU A 27 -2.04 -12.13 21.86
C LEU A 27 -2.34 -10.66 22.20
N HIS A 28 -3.48 -10.45 22.86
CA HIS A 28 -3.91 -9.18 23.44
C HIS A 28 -2.87 -8.65 24.43
N GLY A 29 -2.27 -7.51 24.10
CA GLY A 29 -1.54 -6.66 25.02
C GLY A 29 -1.92 -5.21 24.71
N CYS A 30 -2.19 -4.39 25.73
CA CYS A 30 -2.48 -2.98 25.59
C CYS A 30 -1.38 -2.29 24.76
N SER A 31 -1.62 -2.11 23.46
CA SER A 31 -0.70 -1.43 22.56
C SER A 31 -1.27 -0.04 22.34
N SER A 32 -0.49 0.98 22.64
CA SER A 32 -0.72 2.32 22.10
C SER A 32 -0.99 2.20 20.60
N ASN A 33 -2.12 2.75 20.12
CA ASN A 33 -2.47 2.84 18.70
C ASN A 33 -1.58 3.87 18.01
N GLU A 34 -0.27 3.65 18.05
CA GLU A 34 0.75 4.60 17.64
C GLU A 34 1.94 3.87 17.01
N VAL A 35 2.46 4.44 15.93
CA VAL A 35 3.72 4.05 15.31
C VAL A 35 4.69 5.20 15.45
N ASN A 36 5.90 4.90 15.94
CA ASN A 36 7.05 5.82 15.89
C ASN A 36 8.17 5.13 15.11
N TYR A 37 8.69 5.81 14.09
CA TYR A 37 9.70 5.29 13.19
C TYR A 37 10.81 6.31 12.97
N THR A 38 12.05 5.83 13.09
CA THR A 38 13.25 6.60 12.76
C THR A 38 13.86 6.01 11.49
N PRO A 39 13.88 6.76 10.37
CA PRO A 39 14.55 6.30 9.15
C PRO A 39 16.04 6.06 9.40
N PRO A 40 16.67 5.10 8.70
CA PRO A 40 18.12 4.93 8.74
C PRO A 40 18.86 6.23 8.43
N ALA A 41 19.96 6.49 9.14
CA ALA A 41 20.75 7.70 8.93
C ALA A 41 21.21 7.80 7.46
N GLY A 42 20.98 8.96 6.85
CA GLY A 42 21.35 9.23 5.45
C GLY A 42 20.35 8.70 4.41
N SER A 43 19.21 8.11 4.82
CA SER A 43 18.13 7.76 3.91
C SER A 43 17.50 9.00 3.27
N SER A 44 17.31 8.96 1.95
CA SER A 44 16.50 9.94 1.20
C SER A 44 15.10 9.42 0.85
N ASP A 45 14.77 8.19 1.25
CA ASP A 45 13.47 7.59 1.01
C ASP A 45 12.39 8.26 1.87
N THR A 46 11.23 8.50 1.26
CA THR A 46 10.03 8.96 1.97
C THR A 46 9.71 8.04 3.14
N ALA A 47 9.53 8.61 4.33
CA ALA A 47 9.27 7.86 5.54
C ALA A 47 8.10 8.44 6.34
N ILE A 48 7.26 7.53 6.83
CA ILE A 48 6.22 7.86 7.80
C ILE A 48 6.85 7.72 9.18
N THR A 49 7.20 8.83 9.81
CA THR A 49 7.92 8.85 11.09
C THR A 49 7.00 8.72 12.29
N HIS A 50 5.73 9.08 12.14
CA HIS A 50 4.74 8.93 13.20
C HIS A 50 3.35 8.66 12.62
N PHE A 51 2.59 7.80 13.30
CA PHE A 51 1.16 7.62 13.07
C PHE A 51 0.45 7.46 14.42
N SER A 52 -0.69 8.12 14.59
CA SER A 52 -1.68 7.87 15.64
C SER A 52 -3.07 8.19 15.09
N PHE A 53 -4.14 7.94 15.85
CA PHE A 53 -5.51 8.25 15.40
C PHE A 53 -5.62 9.70 14.92
N ALA A 54 -6.07 9.87 13.67
CA ALA A 54 -6.22 11.14 12.97
C ALA A 54 -4.91 11.97 12.82
N LYS A 55 -3.72 11.37 13.00
CA LYS A 55 -2.45 12.05 12.86
C LYS A 55 -1.41 11.18 12.15
N MET A 56 -0.76 11.75 11.13
CA MET A 56 0.35 11.11 10.43
C MET A 56 1.44 12.14 10.16
N VAL A 57 2.71 11.74 10.29
CA VAL A 57 3.87 12.57 9.94
C VAL A 57 4.68 11.85 8.87
N VAL A 58 4.84 12.49 7.72
CA VAL A 58 5.60 11.97 6.58
C VAL A 58 6.69 12.95 6.22
N ASP A 59 7.96 12.54 6.25
CA ASP A 59 9.12 13.40 6.00
C ASP A 59 9.10 14.72 6.78
N GLY A 60 8.64 14.65 8.04
CA GLY A 60 8.50 15.81 8.93
C GLY A 60 7.25 16.67 8.69
N LYS A 61 6.47 16.41 7.64
CA LYS A 61 5.19 17.07 7.39
C LYS A 61 4.05 16.41 8.15
N GLU A 62 3.39 17.18 9.01
CA GLU A 62 2.22 16.72 9.77
C GLU A 62 0.93 16.82 8.96
N PHE A 63 0.13 15.76 9.05
CA PHE A 63 -1.25 15.65 8.57
C PHE A 63 -2.13 15.32 9.77
N ARG A 64 -3.20 16.10 9.96
CA ARG A 64 -4.13 15.95 11.08
C ARG A 64 -5.57 16.01 10.59
N ASP A 65 -6.42 15.14 11.12
CA ASP A 65 -7.85 15.05 10.80
C ASP A 65 -8.12 14.93 9.30
N VAL A 66 -7.19 14.29 8.57
CA VAL A 66 -7.23 14.12 7.12
C VAL A 66 -6.58 12.80 6.73
N ASP A 67 -7.11 12.18 5.68
CA ASP A 67 -6.51 11.00 5.07
C ASP A 67 -5.33 11.41 4.19
N VAL A 68 -4.39 10.50 3.99
CA VAL A 68 -3.11 10.80 3.33
C VAL A 68 -2.89 9.88 2.16
N ALA A 69 -2.49 10.44 1.02
CA ALA A 69 -1.94 9.69 -0.11
C ALA A 69 -0.46 10.00 -0.30
N ILE A 70 0.34 8.98 -0.62
CA ILE A 70 1.72 9.09 -1.06
C ILE A 70 1.77 8.54 -2.47
N GLY A 71 2.10 9.39 -3.45
CA GLY A 71 2.14 8.98 -4.85
C GLY A 71 3.54 8.63 -5.34
N PRO A 72 3.68 8.42 -6.66
CA PRO A 72 4.92 7.90 -7.26
C PRO A 72 6.09 8.90 -7.18
N ASP A 73 5.80 10.17 -6.88
CA ASP A 73 6.77 11.23 -6.62
C ASP A 73 7.31 11.21 -5.18
N GLY A 74 6.83 10.30 -4.33
CA GLY A 74 7.16 10.22 -2.91
C GLY A 74 6.47 11.28 -2.04
N ASN A 75 5.72 12.21 -2.64
CA ASN A 75 5.12 13.31 -1.88
C ASN A 75 3.82 12.89 -1.21
N ALA A 76 3.72 13.20 0.08
CA ALA A 76 2.49 13.07 0.85
C ALA A 76 1.55 14.28 0.65
N ARG A 77 0.26 13.99 0.42
CA ARG A 77 -0.79 14.98 0.20
C ARG A 77 -2.10 14.56 0.86
N PRO A 78 -2.96 15.53 1.23
CA PRO A 78 -4.33 15.23 1.63
C PRO A 78 -5.03 14.40 0.57
N TRP A 79 -5.81 13.42 1.02
CA TRP A 79 -6.61 12.55 0.19
C TRP A 79 -7.99 12.42 0.79
N ARG A 80 -8.99 12.11 -0.04
CA ARG A 80 -10.37 11.96 0.40
C ARG A 80 -11.05 10.90 -0.46
N MET A 81 -11.59 9.87 0.20
CA MET A 81 -12.47 8.89 -0.43
C MET A 81 -13.78 9.56 -0.85
N LEU A 82 -14.29 9.21 -2.03
CA LEU A 82 -15.55 9.74 -2.55
C LEU A 82 -16.75 9.25 -1.73
N LEU A 83 -16.75 7.98 -1.35
CA LEU A 83 -17.89 7.34 -0.66
C LEU A 83 -17.75 7.30 0.87
N GLY A 84 -16.58 7.65 1.41
CA GLY A 84 -16.27 7.56 2.85
C GLY A 84 -16.22 6.11 3.33
N HIS A 85 -15.15 5.70 4.01
CA HIS A 85 -14.91 4.31 4.47
C HIS A 85 -14.96 3.23 3.38
N ILE A 86 -15.15 3.59 2.11
CA ILE A 86 -15.09 2.67 0.98
C ILE A 86 -14.12 3.28 -0.02
N VAL A 87 -13.01 2.57 -0.25
CA VAL A 87 -12.02 2.94 -1.26
C VAL A 87 -12.41 2.27 -2.58
N ASP A 88 -12.66 3.09 -3.59
CA ASP A 88 -12.96 2.65 -4.95
C ASP A 88 -11.79 2.97 -5.91
N ALA A 89 -11.81 2.35 -7.10
CA ALA A 89 -10.80 2.54 -8.13
C ALA A 89 -10.60 4.03 -8.49
N GLY A 90 -11.70 4.80 -8.50
CA GLY A 90 -11.67 6.24 -8.77
C GLY A 90 -10.88 7.04 -7.72
N ASP A 91 -10.86 6.59 -6.46
CA ASP A 91 -10.14 7.30 -5.39
C ASP A 91 -8.62 7.23 -5.54
N VAL A 92 -8.12 6.19 -6.21
CA VAL A 92 -6.69 5.92 -6.39
C VAL A 92 -6.18 6.18 -7.80
N GLU A 93 -7.06 6.47 -8.77
CA GLU A 93 -6.68 6.59 -10.20
C GLU A 93 -5.55 7.60 -10.44
N SER A 94 -5.55 8.73 -9.72
CA SER A 94 -4.50 9.75 -9.82
C SER A 94 -3.10 9.23 -9.46
N LEU A 95 -3.02 8.23 -8.57
CA LEU A 95 -1.77 7.61 -8.13
C LEU A 95 -1.23 6.60 -9.15
N LEU A 96 -2.05 6.16 -10.12
CA LEU A 96 -1.69 5.12 -11.08
C LEU A 96 -0.94 5.66 -12.31
N THR A 97 -0.85 6.98 -12.45
CA THR A 97 -0.24 7.67 -13.60
C THR A 97 1.25 7.32 -13.82
N GLY A 98 1.95 6.88 -12.78
CA GLY A 98 3.36 6.44 -12.82
C GLY A 98 3.57 4.93 -13.05
N ALA A 99 2.53 4.17 -13.41
CA ALA A 99 2.56 2.72 -13.53
C ALA A 99 3.20 2.00 -12.30
N PRO A 100 2.68 2.26 -11.07
CA PRO A 100 3.18 1.59 -9.89
C PRO A 100 2.94 0.08 -9.99
N HIS A 101 3.79 -0.71 -9.34
CA HIS A 101 3.59 -2.16 -9.23
C HIS A 101 2.97 -2.56 -7.89
N THR A 102 2.95 -1.66 -6.89
CA THR A 102 2.40 -1.93 -5.56
C THR A 102 1.54 -0.75 -5.07
N LEU A 103 0.34 -1.05 -4.59
CA LEU A 103 -0.56 -0.13 -3.89
C LEU A 103 -0.81 -0.63 -2.47
N ILE A 104 -0.51 0.19 -1.47
CA ILE A 104 -0.90 -0.04 -0.07
C ILE A 104 -2.16 0.76 0.26
N ILE A 105 -3.12 0.13 0.94
CA ILE A 105 -4.35 0.76 1.41
C ILE A 105 -4.46 0.52 2.92
N GLY A 106 -4.29 1.58 3.70
CA GLY A 106 -4.61 1.61 5.12
C GLY A 106 -6.10 1.89 5.34
N ILE A 107 -6.84 0.95 5.92
CA ILE A 107 -8.31 1.02 6.10
C ILE A 107 -8.77 1.55 7.47
N GLY A 108 -7.91 2.29 8.16
CA GLY A 108 -8.20 2.88 9.47
C GLY A 108 -7.76 2.00 10.64
N VAL A 109 -8.16 2.40 11.85
CA VAL A 109 -7.75 1.78 13.13
C VAL A 109 -8.75 0.71 13.63
N SER A 110 -9.88 0.53 12.94
CA SER A 110 -10.95 -0.40 13.33
C SER A 110 -11.45 -1.32 12.21
N SER A 111 -10.72 -1.42 11.09
CA SER A 111 -11.08 -2.18 9.88
C SER A 111 -12.50 -1.93 9.35
N GLN A 112 -13.14 -0.80 9.70
CA GLN A 112 -14.48 -0.46 9.24
C GLN A 112 -14.47 -0.01 7.78
N ALA A 113 -13.34 0.49 7.28
CA ALA A 113 -13.20 0.80 5.88
C ALA A 113 -12.94 -0.45 5.04
N SER A 114 -13.46 -0.47 3.82
CA SER A 114 -13.34 -1.59 2.89
C SER A 114 -12.94 -1.12 1.50
N VAL A 115 -12.54 -2.05 0.64
CA VAL A 115 -12.28 -1.77 -0.77
C VAL A 115 -13.36 -2.35 -1.65
N THR A 116 -13.67 -1.71 -2.78
CA THR A 116 -14.63 -2.27 -3.73
C THR A 116 -14.02 -3.47 -4.47
N PRO A 117 -14.85 -4.46 -4.90
CA PRO A 117 -14.40 -5.50 -5.83
C PRO A 117 -13.89 -4.91 -7.16
N ALA A 118 -14.42 -3.76 -7.57
CA ALA A 118 -14.00 -3.03 -8.76
C ALA A 118 -12.55 -2.55 -8.65
N LEU A 119 -12.14 -1.99 -7.50
CA LEU A 119 -10.74 -1.64 -7.22
C LEU A 119 -9.84 -2.86 -7.35
N SER A 120 -10.19 -3.97 -6.70
CA SER A 120 -9.38 -5.20 -6.72
C SER A 120 -9.21 -5.74 -8.15
N LYS A 121 -10.29 -5.74 -8.94
CA LYS A 121 -10.25 -6.14 -10.35
C LYS A 121 -9.38 -5.19 -11.18
N ALA A 122 -9.59 -3.87 -11.05
CA ALA A 122 -8.87 -2.87 -11.83
C ALA A 122 -7.36 -2.92 -11.57
N MET A 123 -6.94 -3.09 -10.31
CA MET A 123 -5.52 -3.20 -9.96
C MET A 123 -4.91 -4.49 -10.52
N ARG A 124 -5.61 -5.62 -10.40
CA ARG A 124 -5.16 -6.91 -10.95
C ARG A 124 -4.99 -6.85 -12.47
N ASP A 125 -5.95 -6.26 -13.19
CA ASP A 125 -5.91 -6.15 -14.65
C ASP A 125 -4.74 -5.26 -15.11
N ARG A 126 -4.29 -4.33 -14.25
CA ARG A 126 -3.09 -3.48 -14.46
C ARG A 126 -1.79 -4.13 -13.96
N GLY A 127 -1.85 -5.32 -13.36
CA GLY A 127 -0.69 -6.01 -12.79
C GLY A 127 -0.15 -5.38 -11.51
N ILE A 128 -0.98 -4.64 -10.78
CA ILE A 128 -0.63 -3.94 -9.54
C ILE A 128 -0.96 -4.84 -8.35
N ALA A 129 0.03 -5.10 -7.49
CA ALA A 129 -0.17 -5.81 -6.24
C ALA A 129 -0.81 -4.88 -5.20
N VAL A 130 -1.96 -5.28 -4.65
CA VAL A 130 -2.68 -4.50 -3.63
C VAL A 130 -2.47 -5.13 -2.26
N GLN A 131 -2.13 -4.30 -1.27
CA GLN A 131 -2.01 -4.69 0.14
C GLN A 131 -3.02 -3.88 0.94
N ILE A 132 -3.98 -4.57 1.56
CA ILE A 132 -5.08 -3.95 2.33
C ILE A 132 -4.88 -4.36 3.77
N LEU A 133 -4.65 -3.39 4.64
CA LEU A 133 -4.24 -3.60 6.02
C LEU A 133 -4.84 -2.50 6.91
N ASP A 134 -4.97 -2.77 8.21
CA ASP A 134 -5.18 -1.70 9.18
C ASP A 134 -4.06 -0.67 9.07
N THR A 135 -4.36 0.60 9.32
CA THR A 135 -3.43 1.69 8.97
C THR A 135 -2.08 1.58 9.66
N MET A 136 -2.02 1.04 10.89
CA MET A 136 -0.73 0.80 11.57
C MET A 136 0.15 -0.21 10.81
N ASP A 137 -0.44 -1.32 10.37
CA ASP A 137 0.28 -2.34 9.61
C ASP A 137 0.65 -1.85 8.21
N ALA A 138 -0.24 -1.05 7.59
CA ALA A 138 0.03 -0.39 6.32
C ALA A 138 1.23 0.58 6.42
N VAL A 139 1.31 1.38 7.48
CA VAL A 139 2.44 2.30 7.75
C VAL A 139 3.74 1.51 7.93
N ASN A 140 3.69 0.46 8.75
CA ASN A 140 4.84 -0.41 8.98
C ASN A 140 5.32 -1.09 7.69
N LEU A 141 4.40 -1.56 6.86
CA LEU A 141 4.72 -2.13 5.56
C LEU A 141 5.32 -1.09 4.62
N PHE A 142 4.71 0.09 4.53
CA PHE A 142 5.19 1.19 3.68
C PHE A 142 6.64 1.53 3.99
N ASN A 143 6.98 1.69 5.27
CA ASN A 143 8.35 2.04 5.69
C ASN A 143 9.37 0.95 5.32
N ARG A 144 8.97 -0.33 5.32
CA ARG A 144 9.86 -1.47 4.99
C ARG A 144 10.04 -1.72 3.49
N LEU A 145 9.08 -1.37 2.65
CA LEU A 145 9.15 -1.65 1.21
C LEU A 145 10.05 -0.63 0.47
N PRO A 146 10.72 -1.05 -0.62
CA PRO A 146 11.36 -0.13 -1.55
C PRO A 146 10.34 0.88 -2.10
N LYS A 147 10.75 2.15 -2.22
CA LYS A 147 9.83 3.23 -2.65
C LYS A 147 9.58 3.26 -4.16
N GLN A 148 10.49 2.70 -4.96
CA GLN A 148 10.31 2.59 -6.41
C GLN A 148 9.02 1.81 -6.72
N GLY A 149 8.12 2.44 -7.50
CA GLY A 149 6.86 1.82 -7.93
C GLY A 149 5.85 1.54 -6.81
N LEU A 150 6.05 2.14 -5.62
CA LEU A 150 5.16 2.05 -4.48
C LEU A 150 4.29 3.29 -4.37
N VAL A 151 2.98 3.10 -4.25
CA VAL A 151 2.02 4.15 -3.88
C VAL A 151 1.19 3.69 -2.70
N ALA A 152 0.68 4.64 -1.92
CA ALA A 152 -0.10 4.33 -0.73
C ALA A 152 -1.22 5.34 -0.48
N VAL A 153 -2.30 4.86 0.09
CA VAL A 153 -3.37 5.68 0.69
C VAL A 153 -3.65 5.19 2.10
N PHE A 154 -3.93 6.13 3.00
CA PHE A 154 -4.14 5.84 4.42
C PHE A 154 -5.36 6.58 4.91
N HIS A 155 -6.38 5.82 5.32
CA HIS A 155 -7.41 6.35 6.19
C HIS A 155 -6.85 6.50 7.60
N THR A 156 -6.83 7.71 8.15
CA THR A 156 -6.18 7.99 9.45
C THR A 156 -7.12 7.87 10.65
N GLY A 157 -8.43 7.75 10.40
CA GLY A 157 -9.47 7.62 11.42
C GLY A 157 -10.08 6.22 11.51
N CYS A 158 -11.40 6.20 11.69
CA CYS A 158 -12.27 5.02 11.70
C CYS A 158 -13.44 5.30 10.79
#